data_AF-A0A094EWP2-F1
#
_entry.id   AF-A0A094EWP2-F1
#
_cell.length_a   1.000
_cell.length_b   1.000
_cell.length_c   1.000
_cell.angle_alpha   90.00
_cell.angle_beta   90.00
_cell.angle_gamma   90.00
#
_symmetry.space_group_name_H-M   'P 1'
#
loop_
_entity.id
_entity.type
_entity.pdbx_description
1 polymer ?
#
loop_
_entity_poly.entity_id
_entity_poly.type
_entity_poly.pdbx_seq_one_letter_code
_entity_poly.pdbx_strand_id
1 'polypeptide(L)'
;MDGPPLLSPVDKVIKLHHGSTTAIEATHERLVASKQYPVPSFTETIEQLERDGSSLNHEATYFRKMEPIRKKFKSDVSRWARELNDVLSKLDEIEQNVDRERTLPSQPHQLSPVDRIISLYFDSTIDMETTSEDLQGPKQNEIPTSAKEIEQLQRRNGSRTQDVAYLRRRETPITEFKDKVSWIANKLERALSKLGKDQREVDREWVQGSGAYIQKHPS
;
A
#
# COMPACT_ATOMS: atom_id res chain seq x y z
N MET A 1 23.89 -39.52 71.57
CA MET A 1 22.62 -38.90 71.16
C MET A 1 21.79 -40.00 70.50
N ASP A 2 21.21 -40.89 71.31
CA ASP A 2 20.28 -41.92 70.84
C ASP A 2 18.87 -41.51 71.26
N GLY A 3 18.18 -40.82 70.35
CA GLY A 3 16.75 -40.55 70.45
C GLY A 3 16.02 -41.34 69.36
N PRO A 4 14.79 -41.80 69.60
CA PRO A 4 14.03 -42.54 68.59
C PRO A 4 13.86 -41.70 67.31
N PRO A 5 13.87 -42.32 66.13
CA PRO A 5 13.79 -41.64 64.85
C PRO A 5 12.54 -40.73 64.78
N LEU A 6 12.70 -39.58 64.14
CA LEU A 6 11.61 -38.64 63.87
C LEU A 6 10.51 -39.36 63.09
N LEU A 7 9.32 -39.41 63.67
CA LEU A 7 8.13 -40.04 63.08
C LEU A 7 7.84 -39.45 61.69
N SER A 8 7.61 -40.32 60.71
CA SER A 8 7.23 -39.90 59.36
C SER A 8 5.89 -39.14 59.42
N PRO A 9 5.57 -38.30 58.41
CA PRO A 9 4.27 -37.61 58.35
C PRO A 9 3.06 -38.56 58.48
N VAL A 10 3.20 -39.81 58.03
CA VAL A 10 2.17 -40.86 58.15
C VAL A 10 2.03 -41.32 59.60
N ASP A 11 3.15 -41.57 60.28
CA ASP A 11 3.15 -41.99 61.69
C ASP A 11 2.59 -40.91 62.62
N LYS A 12 2.76 -39.62 62.26
CA LYS A 12 2.17 -38.50 63.01
C LYS A 12 0.64 -38.50 62.94
N VAL A 13 0.06 -38.82 61.78
CA VAL A 13 -1.40 -38.86 61.59
C VAL A 13 -1.99 -40.11 62.27
N ILE A 14 -1.35 -41.27 62.13
CA ILE A 14 -1.76 -42.51 62.82
C ILE A 14 -1.73 -42.30 64.34
N LYS A 15 -0.69 -41.64 64.85
CA LYS A 15 -0.58 -41.29 66.28
C LYS A 15 -1.63 -40.27 66.73
N LEU A 16 -1.92 -39.26 65.90
CA LEU A 16 -2.94 -38.24 66.20
C LEU A 16 -4.34 -38.83 66.35
N HIS A 17 -4.62 -39.91 65.62
CA HIS A 17 -5.90 -40.62 65.68
C HIS A 17 -5.84 -41.91 66.50
N HIS A 18 -4.79 -42.11 67.31
CA HIS A 18 -4.63 -43.26 68.21
C HIS A 18 -4.79 -44.62 67.54
N GLY A 19 -4.37 -44.77 66.29
CA GLY A 19 -4.57 -46.01 65.53
C GLY A 19 -6.03 -46.33 65.22
N SER A 20 -6.94 -45.37 65.34
CA SER A 20 -8.34 -45.51 64.97
C SER A 20 -8.49 -45.73 63.46
N THR A 21 -9.44 -46.58 63.08
CA THR A 21 -9.73 -47.03 61.70
C THR A 21 -9.89 -45.87 60.74
N THR A 22 -10.40 -44.72 61.20
CA THR A 22 -10.59 -43.49 60.40
C THR A 22 -9.29 -42.91 59.82
N ALA A 23 -8.14 -43.06 60.49
CA ALA A 23 -6.86 -42.59 59.95
C ALA A 23 -6.28 -43.54 58.90
N ILE A 24 -6.59 -44.83 59.01
CA ILE A 24 -6.23 -45.86 58.03
C ILE A 24 -7.15 -45.72 56.80
N GLU A 25 -8.43 -45.43 57.01
CA GLU A 25 -9.39 -45.17 55.93
C GLU A 25 -9.08 -43.86 55.19
N ALA A 26 -8.74 -42.76 55.88
CA ALA A 26 -8.34 -41.51 55.22
C ALA A 26 -7.04 -41.64 54.42
N THR A 27 -6.11 -42.52 54.85
CA THR A 27 -4.90 -42.84 54.07
C THR A 27 -5.20 -43.80 52.91
N HIS A 28 -6.14 -44.74 53.08
CA HIS A 28 -6.64 -45.60 52.01
C HIS A 28 -7.39 -44.80 50.94
N GLU A 29 -8.32 -43.91 51.33
CA GLU A 29 -9.03 -43.01 50.44
C GLU A 29 -8.08 -42.06 49.70
N ARG A 30 -7.03 -41.52 50.36
CA ARG A 30 -5.97 -40.76 49.66
C ARG A 30 -5.18 -41.61 48.67
N LEU A 31 -4.88 -42.87 48.99
CA LEU A 31 -4.19 -43.82 48.12
C LEU A 31 -5.06 -44.28 46.94
N VAL A 32 -6.37 -44.37 47.14
CA VAL A 32 -7.34 -44.70 46.10
C VAL A 32 -7.58 -43.49 45.21
N ALA A 33 -7.74 -42.29 45.80
CA ALA A 33 -7.89 -41.03 45.07
C ALA A 33 -6.64 -40.66 44.24
N SER A 34 -5.42 -40.95 44.73
CA SER A 34 -4.20 -40.73 43.94
C SER A 34 -4.03 -41.74 42.79
N LYS A 35 -4.71 -42.88 42.85
CA LYS A 35 -4.82 -43.87 41.75
C LYS A 35 -5.96 -43.56 40.78
N GLN A 36 -6.81 -42.57 41.08
CA GLN A 36 -8.08 -42.36 40.39
C GLN A 36 -7.98 -41.49 39.14
N TYR A 37 -6.78 -40.94 38.86
CA TYR A 37 -6.47 -40.36 37.56
C TYR A 37 -5.59 -41.32 36.77
N PRO A 38 -6.03 -41.77 35.58
CA PRO A 38 -5.14 -42.50 34.69
C PRO A 38 -3.98 -41.58 34.33
N VAL A 39 -2.79 -41.90 34.83
CA VAL A 39 -1.55 -41.30 34.34
C VAL A 39 -1.26 -42.00 33.02
N PRO A 40 -1.12 -41.27 31.91
CA PRO A 40 -0.76 -41.86 30.63
C PRO A 40 0.51 -42.70 30.82
N SER A 41 0.51 -43.90 30.24
CA SER A 41 1.70 -44.73 30.22
C SER A 41 2.84 -44.00 29.51
N PHE A 42 4.08 -44.38 29.81
CA PHE A 42 5.25 -43.84 29.11
C PHE A 42 5.12 -44.02 27.59
N THR A 43 4.55 -45.15 27.14
CA THR A 43 4.30 -45.42 25.71
C THR A 43 3.29 -44.42 25.12
N GLU A 44 2.15 -44.19 25.79
CA GLU A 44 1.14 -43.22 25.34
C GLU A 44 1.71 -41.78 25.29
N THR A 45 2.59 -41.44 26.24
CA THR A 45 3.27 -40.14 26.28
C THR A 45 4.24 -39.98 25.11
N ILE A 46 5.00 -41.03 24.78
CA ILE A 46 5.93 -41.03 23.64
C ILE A 46 5.16 -40.91 22.32
N GLU A 47 4.10 -41.69 22.12
CA GLU A 47 3.27 -41.62 20.92
C GLU A 47 2.62 -40.24 20.74
N GLN A 48 2.20 -39.60 21.84
CA GLN A 48 1.67 -38.24 21.80
C GLN A 48 2.74 -37.23 21.37
N LEU A 49 3.95 -37.32 21.94
CA LEU A 49 5.06 -36.43 21.59
C LEU A 49 5.54 -36.64 20.15
N GLU A 50 5.54 -37.87 19.64
CA GLU A 50 5.86 -38.16 18.24
C GLU A 50 4.82 -37.58 17.28
N ARG A 51 3.53 -37.66 17.63
CA ARG A 51 2.44 -37.01 16.88
C ARG A 51 2.60 -35.49 16.88
N ASP A 52 2.85 -34.89 18.04
CA ASP A 52 3.02 -33.45 18.19
C ASP A 52 4.27 -32.94 17.44
N GLY A 53 5.39 -33.66 17.57
CA GLY A 53 6.63 -33.35 16.85
C GLY A 53 6.48 -33.43 15.34
N SER A 54 5.75 -34.43 14.84
CA SER A 54 5.44 -34.58 13.42
C SER A 54 4.53 -33.47 12.91
N SER A 55 3.51 -33.07 13.70
CA SER A 55 2.63 -31.94 13.40
C SER A 55 3.41 -30.63 13.27
N LEU A 56 4.28 -30.34 14.24
CA LEU A 56 5.14 -29.15 14.24
C LEU A 56 6.13 -29.15 13.08
N ASN A 57 6.71 -30.31 12.73
CA ASN A 57 7.63 -30.42 11.60
C ASN A 57 6.93 -30.21 10.26
N HIS A 58 5.69 -30.69 10.15
CA HIS A 58 4.83 -30.37 9.02
C HIS A 58 4.70 -28.85 8.95
N GLU A 59 4.25 -28.18 10.02
CA GLU A 59 4.04 -26.72 10.11
C GLU A 59 5.27 -25.90 9.72
N ALA A 60 6.42 -26.29 10.26
CA ALA A 60 7.70 -25.68 9.89
C ALA A 60 7.97 -25.77 8.38
N THR A 61 7.65 -26.90 7.74
CA THR A 61 7.83 -27.10 6.30
C THR A 61 6.94 -26.17 5.48
N TYR A 62 5.69 -25.95 5.90
CA TYR A 62 4.80 -24.97 5.26
C TYR A 62 5.38 -23.57 5.25
N PHE A 63 5.77 -23.07 6.42
CA PHE A 63 6.31 -21.73 6.54
C PHE A 63 7.63 -21.60 5.78
N ARG A 64 8.47 -22.63 5.78
CA ARG A 64 9.73 -22.65 5.01
C ARG A 64 9.49 -22.53 3.50
N LYS A 65 8.40 -23.12 2.98
CA LYS A 65 8.01 -22.99 1.56
C LYS A 65 7.35 -21.63 1.27
N MET A 66 6.50 -21.13 2.16
CA MET A 66 5.80 -19.85 1.99
C MET A 66 6.69 -18.61 2.14
N GLU A 67 7.69 -18.66 3.02
CA GLU A 67 8.56 -17.53 3.32
C GLU A 67 9.25 -16.92 2.08
N PRO A 68 9.96 -17.68 1.22
CA PRO A 68 10.60 -17.11 0.03
C PRO A 68 9.60 -16.50 -0.94
N ILE A 69 8.41 -17.09 -1.09
CA ILE A 69 7.32 -16.58 -1.94
C ILE A 69 6.89 -15.19 -1.44
N ARG A 70 6.60 -15.08 -0.13
CA ARG A 70 6.19 -13.81 0.50
C ARG A 70 7.29 -12.76 0.44
N LYS A 71 8.55 -13.15 0.71
CA LYS A 71 9.72 -12.24 0.61
C LYS A 71 9.87 -11.67 -0.79
N LYS A 72 9.78 -12.52 -1.81
CA LYS A 72 9.87 -12.08 -3.21
C LYS A 72 8.74 -11.13 -3.56
N PHE A 73 7.50 -11.47 -3.22
CA PHE A 73 6.35 -10.60 -3.47
C PHE A 73 6.52 -9.21 -2.81
N LYS A 74 6.90 -9.18 -1.53
CA LYS A 74 7.17 -7.94 -0.80
C LYS A 74 8.27 -7.11 -1.47
N SER A 75 9.37 -7.76 -1.87
CA SER A 75 10.48 -7.09 -2.56
C SER A 75 10.05 -6.45 -3.89
N ASP A 76 9.27 -7.19 -4.70
CA ASP A 76 8.74 -6.71 -5.96
C ASP A 76 7.82 -5.49 -5.76
N VAL A 77 6.90 -5.54 -4.79
CA VAL A 77 6.00 -4.43 -4.45
C VAL A 77 6.78 -3.20 -3.96
N SER A 78 7.76 -3.38 -3.07
CA SER A 78 8.59 -2.27 -2.58
C SER A 78 9.45 -1.63 -3.67
N ARG A 79 9.85 -2.38 -4.71
CA ARG A 79 10.53 -1.81 -5.87
C ARG A 79 9.58 -0.95 -6.68
N TRP A 80 8.38 -1.43 -7.00
CA TRP A 80 7.42 -0.67 -7.79
C TRP A 80 6.90 0.57 -7.05
N ALA A 81 6.72 0.51 -5.74
CA ALA A 81 6.37 1.69 -4.95
C ALA A 81 7.42 2.81 -5.08
N ARG A 82 8.71 2.46 -5.07
CA ARG A 82 9.81 3.41 -5.30
C ARG A 82 9.79 3.96 -6.73
N GLU A 83 9.57 3.11 -7.72
CA GLU A 83 9.45 3.54 -9.13
C GLU A 83 8.28 4.51 -9.34
N LEU A 84 7.14 4.28 -8.68
CA LEU A 84 5.99 5.19 -8.73
C LEU A 84 6.33 6.54 -8.09
N ASN A 85 6.99 6.50 -6.93
CA ASN A 85 7.38 7.71 -6.21
C ASN A 85 8.37 8.57 -7.03
N ASP A 86 9.33 7.94 -7.71
CA ASP A 86 10.27 8.64 -8.60
C ASP A 86 9.56 9.39 -9.73
N VAL A 87 8.56 8.75 -10.37
CA VAL A 87 7.79 9.40 -11.44
C VAL A 87 6.88 10.50 -10.89
N LEU A 88 6.30 10.33 -9.70
CA LEU A 88 5.53 11.39 -9.03
C LEU A 88 6.42 12.60 -8.73
N SER A 89 7.63 12.39 -8.22
CA SER A 89 8.58 13.48 -7.96
C SER A 89 8.98 14.23 -9.24
N LYS A 90 9.20 13.51 -10.34
CA LYS A 90 9.49 14.13 -11.65
C LYS A 90 8.30 14.94 -12.17
N LEU A 91 7.08 14.43 -12.01
CA LEU A 91 5.87 15.14 -12.41
C LEU A 91 5.74 16.46 -11.63
N ASP A 92 5.91 16.42 -10.31
CA ASP A 92 5.87 17.61 -9.45
C ASP A 92 6.96 18.64 -9.83
N GLU A 93 8.19 18.20 -10.10
CA GLU A 93 9.26 19.08 -10.57
C GLU A 93 8.90 19.78 -11.89
N ILE A 94 8.32 19.06 -12.84
CA ILE A 94 7.90 19.64 -14.11
C ILE A 94 6.74 20.63 -13.91
N GLU A 95 5.75 20.28 -13.08
CA GLU A 95 4.63 21.17 -12.76
C GLU A 95 5.13 22.48 -12.12
N GLN A 96 6.04 22.39 -11.15
CA GLN A 96 6.66 23.55 -10.53
C GLN A 96 7.46 24.40 -11.52
N ASN A 97 8.21 23.79 -12.43
CA ASN A 97 8.96 24.52 -13.46
C ASN A 97 8.03 25.26 -14.41
N VAL A 98 6.95 24.62 -14.87
CA VAL A 98 5.96 25.23 -15.77
C VAL A 98 5.22 26.38 -15.06
N ASP A 99 4.90 26.25 -13.78
CA ASP A 99 4.27 27.33 -13.00
C ASP A 99 5.24 28.50 -12.72
N ARG A 100 6.53 28.22 -12.52
CA ARG A 100 7.58 29.25 -12.44
C ARG A 100 7.74 30.04 -13.74
N GLU A 101 7.75 29.36 -14.89
CA GLU A 101 7.79 30.02 -16.20
C GLU A 101 6.58 30.93 -16.42
N ARG A 102 5.41 30.57 -15.89
CA ARG A 102 4.19 31.40 -15.96
C ARG A 102 4.25 32.65 -15.06
N THR A 103 4.95 32.57 -13.94
CA THR A 103 5.05 33.65 -12.94
C THR A 103 6.21 34.61 -13.19
N LEU A 104 7.20 34.21 -13.99
CA LEU A 104 8.19 35.14 -14.55
C LEU A 104 7.48 36.14 -15.47
N PRO A 105 7.74 37.46 -15.34
CA PRO A 105 7.21 38.43 -16.28
C PRO A 105 7.78 38.09 -17.65
N SER A 106 6.90 37.63 -18.54
CA SER A 106 7.23 37.43 -19.94
C SER A 106 8.00 38.65 -20.43
N GLN A 107 9.28 38.44 -20.77
CA GLN A 107 9.99 39.34 -21.67
C GLN A 107 9.02 39.62 -22.82
N PRO A 108 8.73 40.87 -23.18
CA PRO A 108 7.67 41.18 -24.13
C PRO A 108 7.93 40.35 -25.37
N HIS A 109 7.10 39.32 -25.57
CA HIS A 109 7.20 38.47 -26.73
C HIS A 109 7.07 39.41 -27.91
N GLN A 110 8.16 39.54 -28.66
CA GLN A 110 8.18 40.23 -29.93
C GLN A 110 6.92 39.79 -30.66
N LEU A 111 6.01 40.73 -30.91
CA LEU A 111 4.77 40.49 -31.66
C LEU A 111 5.14 39.63 -32.87
N SER A 112 4.37 38.58 -33.14
CA SER A 112 4.51 37.80 -34.37
C SER A 112 4.68 38.78 -35.54
N PRO A 113 5.54 38.54 -36.54
CA PRO A 113 5.69 39.45 -37.67
C PRO A 113 4.36 39.85 -38.30
N VAL A 114 3.38 38.95 -38.29
CA VAL A 114 1.99 39.21 -38.72
C VAL A 114 1.29 40.19 -37.78
N ASP A 115 1.33 39.97 -36.46
CA ASP A 115 0.75 40.89 -35.48
C ASP A 115 1.41 42.27 -35.51
N ARG A 116 2.71 42.32 -35.80
CA ARG A 116 3.47 43.56 -35.98
C ARG A 116 3.04 44.32 -37.24
N ILE A 117 2.84 43.60 -38.35
CA ILE A 117 2.34 44.18 -39.60
C ILE A 117 0.91 44.70 -39.42
N ILE A 118 0.05 43.94 -38.74
CA ILE A 118 -1.33 44.32 -38.49
C ILE A 118 -1.39 45.59 -37.62
N SER A 119 -0.59 45.65 -36.54
CA SER A 119 -0.52 46.85 -35.69
C SER A 119 -0.09 48.09 -36.45
N LEU A 120 0.95 47.98 -37.29
CA LEU A 120 1.44 49.08 -38.13
C LEU A 120 0.38 49.54 -39.15
N TYR A 121 -0.44 48.61 -39.66
CA TYR A 121 -1.50 48.93 -40.61
C TYR A 121 -2.65 49.71 -39.94
N PHE A 122 -3.02 49.34 -38.71
CA PHE A 122 -4.05 50.05 -37.94
C PHE A 122 -3.59 51.45 -37.51
N ASP A 123 -2.35 51.60 -37.04
CA ASP A 123 -1.78 52.91 -36.69
C ASP A 123 -1.75 53.85 -37.90
N SER A 124 -1.45 53.31 -39.10
CA SER A 124 -1.47 54.07 -40.35
C SER A 124 -2.87 54.49 -40.81
N THR A 125 -3.93 53.77 -40.44
CA THR A 125 -5.31 54.14 -40.82
C THR A 125 -5.94 55.17 -39.89
N ILE A 126 -5.48 55.25 -38.63
CA ILE A 126 -5.96 56.24 -37.65
C ILE A 126 -5.47 57.65 -38.02
N ASP A 127 -4.26 57.78 -38.57
CA ASP A 127 -3.73 59.06 -39.08
C ASP A 127 -4.50 59.58 -40.32
N MET A 128 -5.16 58.69 -41.07
CA MET A 128 -5.99 59.07 -42.22
C MET A 128 -7.45 59.41 -41.84
N GLU A 129 -8.00 58.82 -40.79
CA GLU A 129 -9.36 59.14 -40.31
C GLU A 129 -9.41 60.46 -39.51
N THR A 130 -8.33 60.86 -38.86
CA THR A 130 -8.25 62.12 -38.08
C THR A 130 -8.19 63.40 -38.92
N THR A 131 -8.05 63.29 -40.25
CA THR A 131 -8.16 64.46 -41.16
C THR A 131 -9.56 64.64 -41.77
N SER A 132 -10.53 63.77 -41.45
CA SER A 132 -11.90 63.84 -41.95
C SER A 132 -12.95 64.27 -40.91
N GLU A 133 -12.53 64.77 -39.73
CA GLU A 133 -13.44 65.15 -38.64
C GLU A 133 -13.82 66.65 -38.59
N ASP A 134 -13.40 67.48 -39.55
CA ASP A 134 -13.74 68.92 -39.56
C ASP A 134 -15.14 69.25 -40.14
N LEU A 135 -15.97 68.24 -40.45
CA LEU A 135 -17.34 68.46 -40.98
C LEU A 135 -18.39 67.45 -40.48
N GLN A 136 -18.64 67.33 -39.16
CA GLN A 136 -19.99 66.98 -38.70
C GLN A 136 -20.24 67.23 -37.20
N GLY A 137 -21.40 67.83 -36.90
CA GLY A 137 -21.86 68.23 -35.57
C GLY A 137 -22.27 67.09 -34.63
N PRO A 138 -22.87 67.42 -33.47
CA PRO A 138 -22.79 66.60 -32.26
C PRO A 138 -23.87 65.50 -32.19
N LYS A 139 -23.50 64.42 -31.48
CA LYS A 139 -24.28 63.27 -31.00
C LYS A 139 -24.17 62.02 -31.88
N GLN A 140 -23.60 60.95 -31.31
CA GLN A 140 -24.33 59.74 -30.94
C GLN A 140 -23.42 58.78 -30.16
N ASN A 141 -24.01 58.16 -29.13
CA ASN A 141 -23.62 56.97 -28.37
C ASN A 141 -22.27 56.32 -28.70
N GLU A 142 -21.45 56.09 -27.67
CA GLU A 142 -20.21 55.29 -27.70
C GLU A 142 -20.50 53.85 -28.21
N ILE A 143 -20.52 53.68 -29.53
CA ILE A 143 -20.31 52.40 -30.17
C ILE A 143 -18.80 52.15 -30.05
N PRO A 144 -18.34 51.04 -29.44
CA PRO A 144 -16.93 50.69 -29.48
C PRO A 144 -16.51 50.62 -30.95
N THR A 145 -15.62 51.51 -31.37
CA THR A 145 -15.02 51.51 -32.71
C THR A 145 -14.47 50.11 -32.98
N SER A 146 -14.66 49.55 -34.18
CA SER A 146 -14.29 48.15 -34.47
C SER A 146 -12.82 47.84 -34.11
N ALA A 147 -11.94 48.84 -34.13
CA ALA A 147 -10.56 48.77 -33.65
C ALA A 147 -10.43 48.37 -32.17
N LYS A 148 -11.24 48.92 -31.25
CA LYS A 148 -11.23 48.55 -29.82
C LYS A 148 -11.66 47.10 -29.61
N GLU A 149 -12.62 46.62 -30.40
CA GLU A 149 -13.09 45.24 -30.35
C GLU A 149 -12.01 44.28 -30.89
N ILE A 150 -11.34 44.65 -31.98
CA ILE A 150 -10.21 43.90 -32.55
C ILE A 150 -9.04 43.81 -31.56
N GLU A 151 -8.68 44.91 -30.90
CA GLU A 151 -7.60 44.93 -29.91
C GLU A 151 -7.92 44.03 -28.69
N GLN A 152 -9.17 44.05 -28.22
CA GLN A 152 -9.62 43.15 -27.15
C GLN A 152 -9.57 41.68 -27.58
N LEU A 153 -9.99 41.37 -28.81
CA LEU A 153 -9.94 40.01 -29.35
C LEU A 153 -8.48 39.53 -29.52
N GLN A 154 -7.57 40.40 -29.95
CA GLN A 154 -6.14 40.10 -30.03
C GLN A 154 -5.55 39.81 -28.65
N ARG A 155 -5.83 40.65 -27.64
CA ARG A 155 -5.42 40.39 -26.24
C ARG A 155 -5.97 39.06 -25.73
N ARG A 156 -7.24 38.76 -26.03
CA ARG A 156 -7.89 37.50 -25.63
C ARG A 156 -7.30 36.27 -26.32
N ASN A 157 -6.97 36.38 -27.62
CA ASN A 157 -6.31 35.30 -28.36
C ASN A 157 -4.87 35.08 -27.91
N GLY A 158 -4.13 36.15 -27.58
CA GLY A 158 -2.81 36.04 -26.98
C GLY A 158 -2.83 35.28 -25.66
N SER A 159 -3.76 35.64 -24.76
CA SER A 159 -3.97 34.94 -23.49
C SER A 159 -4.34 33.46 -23.69
N ARG A 160 -5.27 33.14 -24.60
CA ARG A 160 -5.62 31.75 -24.91
C ARG A 160 -4.46 30.95 -25.47
N THR A 161 -3.62 31.56 -26.31
CA THR A 161 -2.44 30.90 -26.89
C THR A 161 -1.44 30.52 -25.79
N GLN A 162 -1.25 31.38 -24.79
CA GLN A 162 -0.43 31.08 -23.62
C GLN A 162 -1.01 29.92 -22.79
N ASP A 163 -2.32 29.93 -22.54
CA ASP A 163 -2.98 28.83 -21.80
C ASP A 163 -2.86 27.48 -22.54
N VAL A 164 -3.01 27.47 -23.86
CA VAL A 164 -2.84 26.25 -24.68
C VAL A 164 -1.39 25.76 -24.63
N ALA A 165 -0.42 26.65 -24.73
CA ALA A 165 1.00 26.30 -24.62
C ALA A 165 1.34 25.74 -23.22
N TYR A 166 0.75 26.32 -22.16
CA TYR A 166 0.89 25.84 -20.78
C TYR A 166 0.34 24.41 -20.63
N LEU A 167 -0.88 24.15 -21.10
CA LEU A 167 -1.51 22.82 -21.01
C LEU A 167 -0.74 21.77 -21.83
N ARG A 168 -0.27 22.13 -23.03
CA ARG A 168 0.49 21.21 -23.89
C ARG A 168 1.81 20.78 -23.26
N ARG A 169 2.50 21.65 -22.50
CA ARG A 169 3.74 21.28 -21.79
C ARG A 169 3.52 20.26 -20.68
N ARG A 170 2.33 20.24 -20.05
CA ARG A 170 1.97 19.28 -19.00
C ARG A 170 1.42 17.96 -19.54
N GLU A 171 1.02 17.91 -20.80
CA GLU A 171 0.38 16.74 -21.40
C GLU A 171 1.31 15.53 -21.53
N THR A 172 2.55 15.73 -21.97
CA THR A 172 3.54 14.64 -22.10
C THR A 172 3.90 14.00 -20.75
N PRO A 173 4.29 14.76 -19.71
CA PRO A 173 4.55 14.20 -18.38
C PRO A 173 3.36 13.46 -17.77
N ILE A 174 2.14 13.98 -17.94
CA ILE A 174 0.92 13.33 -17.46
C ILE A 174 0.68 12.00 -18.17
N THR A 175 0.96 11.93 -19.47
CA THR A 175 0.85 10.69 -20.25
C THR A 175 1.86 9.66 -19.78
N GLU A 176 3.13 10.04 -19.63
CA GLU A 176 4.18 9.16 -19.11
C GLU A 176 3.87 8.63 -17.70
N PHE A 177 3.32 9.49 -16.83
CA PHE A 177 2.85 9.09 -15.51
C PHE A 177 1.73 8.05 -15.59
N LYS A 178 0.71 8.29 -16.42
CA LYS A 178 -0.41 7.35 -16.63
C LYS A 178 0.07 6.00 -17.16
N ASP A 179 0.99 6.00 -18.11
CA ASP A 179 1.58 4.78 -18.67
C ASP A 179 2.34 4.00 -17.59
N LYS A 180 3.12 4.69 -16.76
CA LYS A 180 3.83 4.06 -15.65
C LYS A 180 2.89 3.47 -14.61
N VAL A 181 1.86 4.21 -14.20
CA VAL A 181 0.83 3.72 -13.27
C VAL A 181 0.17 2.46 -13.82
N SER A 182 -0.21 2.49 -15.10
CA SER A 182 -0.84 1.35 -15.77
C SER A 182 0.09 0.13 -15.83
N TRP A 183 1.38 0.36 -16.11
CA TRP A 183 2.39 -0.69 -16.09
C TRP A 183 2.59 -1.31 -14.70
N ILE A 184 2.65 -0.49 -13.64
CA ILE A 184 2.78 -0.97 -12.25
C ILE A 184 1.53 -1.74 -11.83
N ALA A 185 0.34 -1.26 -12.16
CA ALA A 185 -0.93 -1.93 -11.85
C ALA A 185 -0.97 -3.33 -12.47
N ASN A 186 -0.61 -3.45 -13.75
CA ASN A 186 -0.51 -4.74 -14.45
C ASN A 186 0.52 -5.68 -13.81
N LYS A 187 1.66 -5.16 -13.34
CA LYS A 187 2.68 -5.96 -12.64
C LYS A 187 2.17 -6.47 -11.30
N LEU A 188 1.47 -5.61 -10.54
CA LEU A 188 0.88 -5.95 -9.25
C LEU A 188 -0.19 -7.04 -9.39
N GLU A 189 -1.08 -6.90 -10.36
CA GLU A 189 -2.12 -7.89 -10.64
C GLU A 189 -1.53 -9.27 -10.95
N ARG A 190 -0.51 -9.31 -11.82
CA ARG A 190 0.20 -10.55 -12.16
C ARG A 190 0.90 -11.15 -10.94
N ALA A 191 1.50 -10.33 -10.09
CA ALA A 191 2.18 -10.79 -8.89
C ALA A 191 1.23 -11.31 -7.83
N LEU A 192 0.07 -10.67 -7.63
CA LEU A 192 -0.99 -11.16 -6.75
C LEU A 192 -1.54 -12.49 -7.25
N SER A 193 -1.78 -12.59 -8.56
CA SER A 193 -2.21 -13.84 -9.20
C SER A 193 -1.19 -14.96 -8.99
N LYS A 194 0.10 -14.66 -9.16
CA LYS A 194 1.19 -15.62 -8.93
C LYS A 194 1.26 -16.02 -7.46
N LEU A 195 1.25 -15.06 -6.54
CA LEU A 195 1.25 -15.31 -5.10
C LEU A 195 0.10 -16.25 -4.69
N GLY A 196 -1.11 -16.01 -5.19
CA GLY A 196 -2.26 -16.87 -4.91
C GLY A 196 -2.13 -18.27 -5.51
N LYS A 197 -1.50 -18.42 -6.69
CA LYS A 197 -1.22 -19.74 -7.28
C LYS A 197 -0.19 -20.51 -6.46
N ASP A 198 0.92 -19.87 -6.14
CA ASP A 198 2.01 -20.46 -5.36
C ASP A 198 1.51 -20.85 -3.96
N GLN A 199 0.70 -20.00 -3.31
CA GLN A 199 0.08 -20.30 -2.02
C GLN A 199 -0.83 -21.53 -2.09
N ARG A 200 -1.74 -21.60 -3.08
CA ARG A 200 -2.61 -22.77 -3.25
C ARG A 200 -1.83 -24.05 -3.52
N GLU A 201 -0.69 -23.96 -4.18
CA GLU A 201 0.19 -25.12 -4.40
C GLU A 201 0.79 -25.61 -3.08
N VAL A 202 1.34 -24.71 -2.27
CA VAL A 202 1.85 -25.06 -0.94
C VAL A 202 0.74 -25.58 -0.02
N ASP A 203 -0.45 -24.97 -0.06
CA ASP A 203 -1.62 -25.43 0.71
C ASP A 203 -2.06 -26.85 0.28
N ARG A 204 -1.99 -27.18 -1.03
CA ARG A 204 -2.29 -28.54 -1.51
C ARG A 204 -1.27 -29.56 -1.01
N GLU A 205 0.01 -29.24 -1.12
CA GLU A 205 1.09 -30.11 -0.60
C GLU A 205 0.98 -30.32 0.90
N TRP A 206 0.60 -29.25 1.63
CA TRP A 206 0.32 -29.29 3.05
C TRP A 206 -0.80 -30.29 3.39
N VAL A 207 -1.96 -30.15 2.75
CA VAL A 207 -3.12 -31.02 3.02
C VAL A 207 -2.82 -32.48 2.66
N GLN A 208 -2.12 -32.72 1.54
CA GLN A 208 -1.73 -34.07 1.12
C GLN A 208 -0.73 -34.70 2.11
N GLY A 209 0.24 -33.94 2.61
CA GLY A 209 1.17 -34.40 3.64
C GLY A 209 0.48 -34.73 4.97
N SER A 210 -0.54 -33.95 5.36
CA SER A 210 -1.35 -34.24 6.56
C SER A 210 -2.25 -35.47 6.39
N GLY A 211 -2.87 -35.64 5.22
CA GLY A 211 -3.77 -36.77 4.94
C GLY A 211 -3.08 -38.13 4.93
N ALA A 212 -1.82 -38.18 4.46
CA ALA A 212 -1.01 -39.40 4.49
C ALA A 212 -0.63 -39.84 5.93
N TYR A 213 -0.67 -38.92 6.91
CA TYR A 213 -0.33 -39.21 8.30
C TYR A 213 -1.54 -39.73 9.10
N ILE A 214 -2.73 -39.15 8.89
CA ILE A 214 -3.98 -39.60 9.53
C ILE A 214 -4.30 -41.07 9.17
N GLN A 215 -3.91 -41.53 7.97
CA GLN A 215 -4.05 -42.93 7.58
C GLN A 215 -3.05 -43.89 8.24
N LYS A 216 -1.89 -43.41 8.73
CA LYS A 216 -0.85 -44.27 9.34
C LYS A 216 -1.07 -44.53 10.84
N HIS A 217 -1.83 -43.67 11.51
CA HIS A 217 -2.17 -43.82 12.93
C HIS A 217 -3.67 -43.56 13.13
N PRO A 218 -4.54 -44.54 12.78
CA PRO A 218 -5.97 -44.43 13.05
C PRO A 218 -6.21 -44.41 14.57
N SER A 219 -7.16 -43.58 14.99
CA SER A 219 -7.63 -43.47 16.39
C SER A 219 -8.19 -44.76 16.94
#